data_AF-A0A2W7AIT3-F1
#
_entry.id   AF-A0A2W7AIT3-F1
#
_cell.length_a   1.000
_cell.length_b   1.000
_cell.length_c   1.000
_cell.angle_alpha   90.00
_cell.angle_beta   90.00
_cell.angle_gamma   90.00
#
_symmetry.space_group_name_H-M   'P 1'
#
loop_
_entity.id
_entity.type
_entity.pdbx_description
1 polymer ?
#
loop_
_entity_poly.entity_id
_entity_poly.type
_entity_poly.pdbx_seq_one_letter_code
_entity_poly.pdbx_strand_id
1 'polypeptide(L)'
;MSPGARFFLGGVSILLGAMMIIIAPDDDNRLGFYGFGAFGIGIGLTCFTSGRVQALFGSIVASCVVLSGVSYLVWELSSGSMLSGSRSSPSVLNALRFNAVFSVPAAIYVWKVRFGVGRSTT
;
A
#
# COMPACT_ATOMS: atom_id res chain seq x y z
N MET A 1 -1.28 -7.37 17.27
CA MET A 1 -1.24 -8.62 16.46
C MET A 1 -0.59 -9.70 17.28
N SER A 2 -1.12 -10.92 17.23
CA SER A 2 -0.41 -12.07 17.80
C SER A 2 0.93 -12.28 17.09
N PRO A 3 1.94 -12.85 17.76
CA PRO A 3 3.24 -13.14 17.15
C PRO A 3 3.13 -14.01 15.89
N GLY A 4 2.24 -15.02 15.89
CA GLY A 4 2.00 -15.89 14.73
C GLY A 4 1.45 -15.15 13.52
N ALA A 5 0.50 -14.23 13.72
CA ALA A 5 -0.05 -13.43 12.62
C ALA A 5 1.00 -12.51 11.97
N ARG A 6 1.94 -11.98 12.77
CA ARG A 6 3.06 -11.16 12.27
C ARG A 6 4.01 -11.97 11.40
N PHE A 7 4.36 -13.17 11.84
CA PHE A 7 5.23 -14.06 11.07
C PHE A 7 4.58 -14.48 9.75
N PHE A 8 3.31 -14.87 9.77
CA PHE A 8 2.61 -15.29 8.57
C PHE A 8 2.45 -14.13 7.57
N LEU A 9 1.88 -13.00 8.01
CA LEU A 9 1.66 -11.85 7.12
C LEU A 9 2.98 -11.26 6.64
N GLY A 10 3.93 -11.04 7.54
CA GLY A 10 5.24 -10.50 7.18
C GLY A 10 6.00 -11.42 6.23
N GLY A 11 6.00 -12.73 6.52
CA GLY A 11 6.66 -13.73 5.67
C GLY A 11 6.06 -13.80 4.27
N VAL A 12 4.73 -13.87 4.17
CA VAL A 12 4.03 -13.89 2.87
C VAL A 12 4.29 -12.60 2.10
N SER A 13 4.24 -11.43 2.74
CA SER A 13 4.49 -10.14 2.07
C SER A 13 5.93 -10.02 1.55
N ILE A 14 6.93 -10.48 2.32
CA ILE A 14 8.32 -10.50 1.86
C ILE A 14 8.50 -11.48 0.70
N LEU A 15 7.93 -12.67 0.80
CA LEU A 15 8.03 -13.69 -0.24
C LEU A 15 7.45 -13.19 -1.57
N LEU A 16 6.24 -12.63 -1.53
CA LEU A 16 5.61 -12.02 -2.71
C LEU A 16 6.42 -10.84 -3.25
N GLY A 17 6.95 -10.00 -2.36
CA GLY A 17 7.78 -8.88 -2.76
C GLY A 17 9.07 -9.32 -3.45
N ALA A 18 9.74 -10.34 -2.92
CA ALA A 18 10.95 -10.92 -3.48
C ALA A 18 10.69 -11.57 -4.85
N MET A 19 9.59 -12.33 -5.01
CA MET A 19 9.22 -12.90 -6.31
C MET A 19 9.03 -11.81 -7.37
N MET A 20 8.38 -10.71 -7.03
CA MET A 20 8.13 -9.60 -7.96
C MET A 20 9.44 -8.92 -8.40
N ILE A 21 10.42 -8.78 -7.50
CA ILE A 21 11.75 -8.24 -7.83
C ILE A 21 12.53 -9.19 -8.75
N ILE A 22 12.40 -10.49 -8.55
CA ILE A 22 13.08 -11.51 -9.37
C ILE A 22 12.49 -11.55 -10.79
N ILE A 23 11.17 -11.40 -10.93
CA ILE A 23 10.48 -11.42 -12.23
C ILE A 23 10.62 -10.09 -12.99
N ALA A 24 10.81 -8.98 -12.27
CA ALA A 24 10.89 -7.63 -12.83
C ALA A 24 11.81 -7.45 -14.06
N PRO A 25 13.00 -8.11 -14.18
CA PRO A 25 13.88 -7.90 -15.33
C PRO A 25 13.27 -8.37 -16.66
N ASP A 26 12.37 -9.35 -16.65
CA ASP A 26 11.89 -10.01 -17.88
C ASP A 26 10.61 -9.39 -18.45
N ASP A 27 10.06 -8.36 -17.79
CA ASP A 27 8.80 -7.71 -18.17
C ASP A 27 9.02 -6.27 -18.66
N ASP A 28 8.13 -5.76 -19.53
CA ASP A 28 8.17 -4.38 -20.02
C ASP A 28 7.83 -3.36 -18.90
N ASN A 29 7.05 -3.78 -17.90
CA ASN A 29 6.62 -2.92 -16.78
C ASN A 29 7.52 -3.03 -15.54
N ARG A 30 8.84 -3.08 -15.74
CA ARG A 30 9.86 -3.26 -14.69
C ARG A 30 9.63 -2.40 -13.45
N LEU A 31 9.32 -1.12 -13.64
CA LEU A 31 9.08 -0.15 -12.56
C LEU A 31 7.89 -0.54 -11.68
N GLY A 32 6.82 -1.09 -12.26
CA GLY A 32 5.64 -1.56 -11.54
C GLY A 32 5.98 -2.76 -10.65
N PHE A 33 6.72 -3.72 -11.19
CA PHE A 33 7.17 -4.90 -10.44
C PHE A 33 8.11 -4.54 -9.29
N TYR A 34 9.11 -3.69 -9.53
CA TYR A 34 10.00 -3.22 -8.46
C TYR A 34 9.25 -2.40 -7.40
N GLY A 35 8.33 -1.53 -7.81
CA GLY A 35 7.51 -0.74 -6.90
C GLY A 35 6.63 -1.62 -6.01
N PHE A 36 5.94 -2.60 -6.59
CA PHE A 36 5.12 -3.55 -5.84
C PHE A 36 5.97 -4.47 -4.96
N GLY A 37 7.14 -4.88 -5.45
CA GLY A 37 8.12 -5.65 -4.69
C GLY A 37 8.60 -4.92 -3.44
N ALA A 38 9.02 -3.67 -3.59
CA ALA A 38 9.43 -2.80 -2.48
C ALA A 38 8.28 -2.54 -1.50
N PHE A 39 7.05 -2.38 -2.00
CA PHE A 39 5.85 -2.24 -1.18
C PHE A 39 5.60 -3.48 -0.30
N GLY A 40 5.70 -4.68 -0.89
CA GLY A 40 5.56 -5.95 -0.17
C GLY A 40 6.62 -6.14 0.92
N ILE A 41 7.88 -5.83 0.60
CA ILE A 41 8.97 -5.86 1.59
C ILE A 41 8.74 -4.83 2.70
N GLY A 42 8.25 -3.64 2.36
CA GLY A 42 7.89 -2.60 3.33
C GLY A 42 6.84 -3.08 4.34
N ILE A 43 5.79 -3.76 3.87
CA ILE A 43 4.79 -4.39 4.76
C ILE A 43 5.46 -5.44 5.65
N GLY A 44 6.29 -6.30 5.07
CA GLY A 44 7.08 -7.28 5.81
C GLY A 44 7.89 -6.66 6.95
N LEU A 45 8.63 -5.59 6.66
CA LEU A 45 9.42 -4.86 7.64
C LEU A 45 8.56 -4.27 8.75
N THR A 46 7.34 -3.80 8.46
CA THR A 46 6.43 -3.34 9.54
C THR A 46 5.96 -4.45 10.47
N CYS A 47 5.94 -5.71 10.01
CA CYS A 47 5.59 -6.85 10.87
C CYS A 47 6.72 -7.28 11.79
N PHE A 48 7.98 -7.16 11.35
CA PHE A 48 9.16 -7.61 12.10
C PHE A 48 9.85 -6.50 12.91
N THR A 49 9.62 -5.23 12.58
CA THR A 49 10.18 -4.10 13.33
C THR A 49 9.22 -3.59 14.39
N SER A 50 9.72 -2.77 15.31
CA SER A 50 8.92 -2.14 16.37
C SER A 50 9.35 -0.68 16.58
N GLY A 51 8.50 0.11 17.23
CA GLY A 51 8.79 1.50 17.57
C GLY A 51 8.86 2.43 16.35
N ARG A 52 9.90 3.27 16.28
CA ARG A 52 10.04 4.31 15.25
C ARG A 52 10.21 3.74 13.84
N VAL A 53 10.93 2.63 13.71
CA VAL A 53 11.19 1.98 12.41
C VAL A 53 9.90 1.42 11.82
N GLN A 54 9.08 0.77 12.65
CA GLN A 54 7.75 0.30 12.26
C GLN A 54 6.85 1.45 11.80
N ALA A 55 6.87 2.56 12.54
CA ALA A 55 6.11 3.76 12.22
C ALA A 55 6.54 4.40 10.89
N LEU A 56 7.84 4.39 10.58
CA LEU A 56 8.39 4.91 9.33
C LEU A 56 7.94 4.06 8.14
N PHE A 57 8.22 2.76 8.16
CA PHE A 57 7.83 1.86 7.06
C PHE A 57 6.31 1.80 6.90
N GLY A 58 5.56 1.80 7.99
CA GLY A 58 4.10 1.83 7.96
C GLY A 58 3.58 3.11 7.31
N SER A 59 4.22 4.25 7.58
CA SER A 59 3.84 5.52 6.97
C SER A 59 4.20 5.57 5.49
N ILE A 60 5.36 5.02 5.08
CA ILE A 60 5.73 4.90 3.65
C ILE A 60 4.71 4.06 2.89
N VAL A 61 4.39 2.86 3.39
CA VAL A 61 3.39 1.96 2.80
C VAL A 61 2.03 2.65 2.73
N ALA A 62 1.59 3.28 3.82
CA ALA A 62 0.30 3.98 3.85
C ALA A 62 0.28 5.17 2.87
N SER A 63 1.36 5.94 2.75
CA SER A 63 1.48 7.01 1.75
C SER A 63 1.36 6.48 0.33
N CYS A 64 1.98 5.34 0.01
CA CYS A 64 1.82 4.70 -1.30
C CYS A 64 0.35 4.34 -1.58
N VAL A 65 -0.38 3.82 -0.60
CA VAL A 65 -1.82 3.49 -0.73
C VAL A 65 -2.69 4.74 -0.93
N VAL A 66 -2.33 5.84 -0.26
CA VAL A 66 -3.01 7.13 -0.47
C VAL A 66 -2.76 7.63 -1.89
N LEU A 67 -1.51 7.67 -2.32
CA LEU A 67 -1.13 8.15 -3.65
C LEU A 67 -1.76 7.31 -4.76
N SER A 68 -1.76 5.98 -4.63
CA SER A 68 -2.38 5.10 -5.63
C SER A 68 -3.89 5.28 -5.69
N GLY A 69 -4.57 5.39 -4.55
CA GLY A 69 -6.01 5.62 -4.51
C GLY A 69 -6.43 6.98 -5.06
N VAL A 70 -5.72 8.05 -4.70
CA VAL A 70 -5.97 9.40 -5.24
C VAL A 70 -5.71 9.42 -6.74
N SER A 71 -4.61 8.82 -7.20
CA SER A 71 -4.30 8.75 -8.64
C SER A 71 -5.37 7.98 -9.41
N TYR A 72 -5.85 6.85 -8.86
CA TYR A 72 -6.93 6.08 -9.45
C TYR A 72 -8.24 6.88 -9.53
N LEU A 73 -8.59 7.62 -8.47
CA LEU A 73 -9.77 8.48 -8.46
C LEU A 73 -9.68 9.62 -9.47
N VAL A 74 -8.53 10.30 -9.54
CA VAL A 74 -8.29 11.37 -10.52
C VAL A 74 -8.36 10.84 -11.94
N TRP A 75 -7.77 9.67 -12.20
CA TRP A 75 -7.85 8.99 -13.49
C TRP A 75 -9.30 8.73 -13.89
N GLU A 76 -10.06 8.04 -13.03
CA GLU A 76 -11.48 7.74 -13.30
C GLU A 76 -12.36 9.00 -13.43
N LEU A 77 -12.05 10.08 -12.71
CA LEU A 77 -12.74 11.36 -12.87
C LEU A 77 -12.44 12.02 -14.22
N SER A 78 -11.21 11.84 -14.74
CA SER A 78 -10.76 12.45 -15.99
C SER A 78 -11.13 11.67 -17.25
N SER A 79 -11.24 10.34 -17.15
CA SER A 79 -11.41 9.44 -18.30
C SER A 79 -12.55 8.44 -18.15
N GLY A 80 -13.18 8.35 -16.99
CA GLY A 80 -14.07 7.25 -16.62
C GLY A 80 -15.56 7.53 -16.81
N SER A 81 -16.31 6.44 -17.02
CA SER A 81 -17.77 6.45 -17.01
C SER A 81 -18.27 6.52 -15.55
N MET A 82 -19.25 7.38 -15.26
CA MET A 82 -19.73 7.61 -13.88
C MET A 82 -20.36 6.37 -13.22
N LEU A 83 -20.93 5.47 -14.03
CA LEU A 83 -21.59 4.24 -13.59
C LEU A 83 -21.07 3.09 -14.46
N SER A 84 -20.49 2.09 -13.80
CA SER A 84 -19.99 0.91 -14.49
C SER A 84 -21.14 0.10 -15.10
N GLY A 85 -21.11 -0.11 -16.42
CA GLY A 85 -22.04 -1.01 -17.12
C GLY A 85 -21.72 -2.50 -16.92
N SER A 86 -20.64 -2.85 -16.23
CA SER A 86 -20.22 -4.25 -15.98
C SER A 86 -19.42 -4.39 -14.67
N ARG A 87 -19.40 -5.61 -14.09
CA ARG A 87 -18.83 -5.89 -12.76
C ARG A 87 -17.32 -5.62 -12.62
N SER A 88 -16.61 -5.59 -13.75
CA SER A 88 -15.14 -5.43 -13.81
C SER A 88 -14.68 -4.18 -14.55
N SER A 89 -15.58 -3.27 -14.93
CA SER A 89 -15.15 -2.05 -15.62
C SER A 89 -14.68 -0.98 -14.61
N PRO A 90 -13.58 -0.28 -14.91
CA PRO A 90 -13.16 0.90 -14.16
C PRO A 90 -14.31 1.91 -14.09
N SER A 91 -14.54 2.46 -12.89
CA SER A 91 -15.59 3.47 -12.69
C SER A 91 -15.29 4.34 -11.48
N VAL A 92 -15.82 5.56 -11.52
CA VAL A 92 -15.71 6.55 -10.44
C VAL A 92 -16.23 5.99 -9.11
N LEU A 93 -17.34 5.22 -9.12
CA LEU A 93 -17.88 4.61 -7.91
C LEU A 93 -16.94 3.57 -7.29
N ASN A 94 -16.27 2.77 -8.12
CA ASN A 94 -15.28 1.80 -7.62
C ASN A 94 -14.05 2.51 -7.05
N ALA A 95 -13.59 3.59 -7.70
CA ALA A 95 -12.51 4.42 -7.19
C ALA A 95 -12.86 5.10 -5.86
N LEU A 96 -14.09 5.61 -5.71
CA LEU A 96 -14.58 6.16 -4.44
C LEU A 96 -14.60 5.11 -3.33
N ARG A 97 -15.09 3.89 -3.62
CA ARG A 97 -15.09 2.78 -2.66
C ARG A 97 -13.67 2.39 -2.24
N PHE A 98 -12.75 2.28 -3.19
CA PHE A 98 -11.35 2.00 -2.92
C PHE A 98 -10.75 3.06 -2.00
N ASN A 99 -10.96 4.33 -2.30
CA ASN A 99 -10.45 5.43 -1.49
C ASN A 99 -11.05 5.44 -0.07
N ALA A 100 -12.35 5.18 0.06
CA ALA A 100 -13.02 5.15 1.36
C ALA A 100 -12.50 4.01 2.26
N VAL A 101 -12.23 2.84 1.69
CA VAL A 101 -11.81 1.64 2.44
C VAL A 101 -10.31 1.62 2.72
N PHE A 102 -9.49 2.07 1.79
CA PHE A 102 -8.03 1.95 1.88
C PHE A 102 -7.33 3.29 2.08
N SER A 103 -7.58 4.26 1.19
CA SER A 103 -6.82 5.52 1.18
C SER A 103 -7.16 6.44 2.35
N VAL A 104 -8.42 6.55 2.76
CA VAL A 104 -8.82 7.38 3.91
C VAL A 104 -8.23 6.84 5.22
N PRO A 105 -8.37 5.55 5.57
CA PRO A 105 -7.71 5.00 6.76
C PRO A 105 -6.17 5.13 6.70
N ALA A 106 -5.57 4.95 5.52
CA ALA A 106 -4.14 5.13 5.32
C ALA A 106 -3.71 6.60 5.56
N ALA A 107 -4.46 7.58 5.05
CA ALA A 107 -4.21 9.00 5.28
C ALA A 107 -4.32 9.37 6.77
N ILE A 108 -5.35 8.86 7.45
CA ILE A 108 -5.53 9.05 8.89
C ILE A 108 -4.34 8.43 9.65
N TYR A 109 -3.90 7.23 9.25
CA TYR A 109 -2.75 6.58 9.86
C TYR A 109 -1.48 7.42 9.72
N VAL A 110 -1.14 7.87 8.50
CA VAL A 110 0.04 8.72 8.25
C VAL A 110 -0.03 10.00 9.07
N TRP A 111 -1.20 10.65 9.13
CA TRP A 111 -1.39 11.88 9.88
C TRP A 111 -1.23 11.69 11.39
N LYS A 112 -1.72 10.58 11.94
CA LYS A 112 -1.57 10.23 13.36
C LYS A 112 -0.15 9.81 13.74
N VAL A 113 0.52 9.06 12.88
CA VAL A 113 1.83 8.46 13.17
C VAL A 113 2.98 9.42 12.84
N ARG A 114 2.76 10.41 11.97
CA ARG A 114 3.72 11.45 11.57
C ARG A 114 5.11 10.88 11.25
N PHE A 115 5.19 9.76 10.54
CA PHE A 115 6.46 9.07 10.23
C PHE A 115 7.31 8.72 11.46
N GLY A 116 6.69 8.56 12.63
CA GLY A 116 7.39 8.33 13.90
C GLY A 116 8.04 9.58 14.51
N VAL A 117 7.81 10.77 13.94
CA VAL A 117 8.27 12.05 14.49
C VAL A 117 7.43 12.38 15.73
N GLY A 118 8.06 12.37 16.91
CA GLY A 118 7.42 12.69 18.20
C GLY A 118 7.11 11.50 19.11
N ARG A 119 7.34 10.26 18.67
CA ARG A 119 7.35 9.09 19.57
C ARG A 119 8.72 8.98 20.23
N SER A 120 8.92 9.69 21.34
CA SER A 120 10.03 9.41 22.26
C SER A 120 9.82 8.02 22.87
N THR A 121 10.79 7.15 22.66
CA THR A 121 10.91 5.85 23.32
C THR A 121 10.83 6.04 24.83
N THR A 122 9.72 5.62 25.43
CA THR A 122 9.62 5.33 26.85
C THR A 122 9.05 3.94 26.99
#